data_AF-A0A6F9ZWP4-F1
#
_entry.id   AF-A0A6F9ZWP4-F1
#
_cell.length_a   1.000
_cell.length_b   1.000
_cell.length_c   1.000
_cell.angle_alpha   90.00
_cell.angle_beta   90.00
_cell.angle_gamma   90.00
#
_symmetry.space_group_name_H-M   'P 1'
#
loop_
_entity.id
_entity.type
_entity.pdbx_description
1 polymer ?
#
loop_
_entity_poly.entity_id
_entity_poly.type
_entity_poly.pdbx_seq_one_letter_code
_entity_poly.pdbx_strand_id
1 'polypeptide(L)'
;MILECPILEEGNRLPVKYTCKGEGISPPLRIKNVPEDTESLVVVMLDPDAPLKTFIHWLLYDIPPDVDYIEENERRYKQGRNSLFRIGYFPPCPPWGEHRYVFTVYAIDKELNLKEGATFRRIKKHMKDHIIQSAELVTLFKK
;
A
#
# COMPACT_ATOMS: atom_id res chain seq x y z
N MET A 1 11.25 -6.82 -9.61
CA MET A 1 10.82 -6.10 -8.40
C MET A 1 10.40 -7.05 -7.28
N ILE A 2 10.75 -6.73 -6.04
CA ILE A 2 10.39 -7.47 -4.83
C ILE A 2 9.83 -6.47 -3.81
N LEU A 3 8.78 -6.87 -3.09
CA LEU A 3 8.17 -6.11 -2.00
C LEU A 3 8.24 -6.90 -0.69
N GLU A 4 8.78 -6.29 0.34
CA GLU A 4 8.95 -6.88 1.67
C GLU A 4 8.41 -5.92 2.75
N CYS A 5 8.00 -6.49 3.88
CA CYS A 5 7.74 -5.74 5.10
C CYS A 5 8.61 -6.38 6.20
N PRO A 6 9.69 -5.71 6.63
CA PRO A 6 10.73 -6.35 7.45
C PRO A 6 10.28 -6.65 8.88
N ILE A 7 9.12 -6.16 9.29
CA ILE A 7 8.57 -6.27 10.64
C ILE A 7 7.50 -7.36 10.76
N LEU A 8 7.22 -8.11 9.69
CA LEU A 8 6.23 -9.18 9.77
C LEU A 8 6.68 -10.25 10.76
N GLU A 9 5.75 -10.65 11.61
CA GLU A 9 5.91 -11.74 12.55
C GLU A 9 5.71 -13.10 11.85
N GLU A 10 5.93 -14.18 12.60
CA GLU A 10 5.73 -15.55 12.13
C GLU A 10 4.36 -15.74 11.46
N GLY A 11 4.34 -16.43 10.32
CA GLY A 11 3.14 -16.60 9.52
C GLY A 11 2.70 -15.33 8.77
N ASN A 12 3.63 -14.40 8.49
CA ASN A 12 3.36 -13.14 7.79
C ASN A 12 2.36 -12.24 8.52
N ARG A 13 2.39 -12.25 9.86
CA ARG A 13 1.46 -11.48 10.67
C ARG A 13 1.90 -10.03 10.82
N LEU A 14 0.95 -9.10 10.69
CA LEU A 14 1.21 -7.69 10.92
C LEU A 14 1.23 -7.41 12.44
N PRO A 15 2.31 -6.86 13.00
CA PRO A 15 2.38 -6.51 14.41
C PRO A 15 1.25 -5.58 14.84
N VAL A 16 0.80 -5.75 16.09
CA VAL A 16 -0.32 -4.99 16.69
C VAL A 16 -0.16 -3.48 16.53
N LYS A 17 1.07 -2.95 16.61
CA LYS A 17 1.41 -1.53 16.43
C LYS A 17 0.75 -0.91 15.19
N TYR A 18 0.69 -1.64 14.08
CA TYR A 18 0.22 -1.16 12.78
C TYR A 18 -1.28 -1.38 12.53
N THR A 19 -2.00 -1.86 13.54
CA THR A 19 -3.42 -2.26 13.46
C THR A 19 -4.29 -1.36 14.34
N CYS A 20 -5.61 -1.53 14.29
CA CYS A 20 -6.52 -0.77 15.15
C CYS A 20 -6.41 -1.11 16.65
N LYS A 21 -5.61 -2.12 17.00
CA LYS A 21 -5.30 -2.50 18.40
C LYS A 21 -4.05 -1.83 18.94
N GLY A 22 -3.26 -1.17 18.09
CA GLY A 22 -2.05 -0.45 18.47
C GLY A 22 -2.12 1.03 18.08
N GLU A 23 -0.98 1.59 17.66
CA GLU A 23 -0.86 2.99 17.26
C GLU A 23 -1.60 3.30 15.94
N GLY A 24 -1.80 2.28 15.09
CA GLY A 24 -2.52 2.42 13.83
C GLY A 24 -1.75 3.21 12.77
N ILE A 25 -0.42 3.25 12.86
CA ILE A 25 0.46 3.84 11.84
C ILE A 25 0.72 2.87 10.70
N SER A 26 1.15 3.37 9.53
CA SER A 26 1.53 2.51 8.41
C SER A 26 2.80 1.71 8.73
N PRO A 27 2.90 0.44 8.30
CA PRO A 27 4.12 -0.34 8.45
C PRO A 27 5.21 0.15 7.48
N PRO A 28 6.49 -0.13 7.78
CA PRO A 28 7.57 0.11 6.84
C PRO A 28 7.49 -0.91 5.68
N LEU A 29 7.88 -0.49 4.49
CA LEU A 29 7.97 -1.35 3.31
C LEU A 29 9.35 -1.23 2.68
N ARG A 30 9.90 -2.35 2.21
CA ARG A 30 11.16 -2.40 1.47
C ARG A 30 10.88 -2.84 0.04
N ILE A 31 11.41 -2.09 -0.91
CA ILE A 31 11.24 -2.31 -2.34
C ILE A 31 12.62 -2.59 -2.93
N LYS A 32 12.76 -3.68 -3.69
CA LYS A 32 14.03 -4.05 -4.33
C LYS A 32 13.82 -4.34 -5.80
N ASN A 33 14.90 -4.25 -6.58
CA ASN A 33 14.93 -4.60 -8.00
C ASN A 33 13.84 -3.86 -8.80
N VAL A 34 13.73 -2.55 -8.59
CA VAL A 34 12.88 -1.66 -9.40
C VAL A 34 13.45 -1.63 -10.83
N PRO A 35 12.62 -1.82 -11.88
CA PRO A 35 13.09 -1.73 -13.27
C PRO A 35 13.68 -0.36 -13.62
N GLU A 36 14.69 -0.32 -14.50
CA GLU A 36 15.39 0.92 -14.87
C GLU A 36 14.47 1.96 -15.53
N ASP A 37 13.49 1.52 -16.32
CA ASP A 37 12.54 2.42 -17.02
C ASP A 37 11.43 2.99 -16.10
N THR A 38 11.52 2.77 -14.78
CA THR A 38 10.51 3.26 -13.83
C THR A 38 10.69 4.75 -13.57
N GLU A 39 9.66 5.55 -13.85
CA GLU A 39 9.65 6.97 -13.48
C GLU A 39 9.03 7.20 -12.09
N SER A 40 8.06 6.38 -11.67
CA SER A 40 7.53 6.47 -10.30
C SER A 40 6.94 5.14 -9.80
N LEU A 41 6.82 5.05 -8.47
CA LEU A 41 6.21 3.91 -7.77
C LEU A 41 4.85 4.29 -7.19
N VAL A 42 3.95 3.32 -7.17
CA VAL A 42 2.62 3.40 -6.54
C VAL A 42 2.46 2.24 -5.58
N VAL A 43 2.07 2.52 -4.33
CA VAL A 43 1.76 1.49 -3.33
C VAL A 43 0.26 1.48 -3.03
N VAL A 44 -0.31 0.29 -3.01
CA VAL A 44 -1.73 0.06 -2.69
C VAL A 44 -1.80 -1.02 -1.62
N MET A 45 -2.64 -0.81 -0.61
CA MET A 45 -3.00 -1.86 0.34
C MET A 45 -4.49 -2.15 0.25
N LEU A 46 -4.84 -3.40 -0.05
CA LEU A 46 -6.21 -3.87 -0.19
C LEU A 46 -6.54 -4.97 0.82
N ASP A 47 -7.76 -4.98 1.33
CA ASP A 47 -8.37 -6.08 2.07
C ASP A 47 -9.45 -6.72 1.17
N PRO A 48 -9.14 -7.85 0.49
CA PRO A 48 -10.12 -8.57 -0.32
C PRO A 48 -11.16 -9.32 0.52
N ASP A 49 -10.92 -9.51 1.81
CA ASP A 49 -11.75 -10.30 2.73
C ASP A 49 -12.79 -9.41 3.46
N ALA A 50 -12.75 -8.09 3.23
CA ALA A 50 -13.72 -7.16 3.78
C ALA A 50 -15.18 -7.53 3.41
N PRO A 51 -16.16 -7.41 4.34
CA PRO A 51 -17.47 -8.07 4.21
C PRO A 51 -18.33 -7.68 2.99
N LEU A 52 -18.21 -6.44 2.51
CA LEU A 52 -19.07 -5.91 1.44
C LEU A 52 -18.40 -5.95 0.07
N LYS A 53 -17.14 -5.51 0.01
CA LYS A 53 -16.31 -5.41 -1.19
C LYS A 53 -14.87 -5.20 -0.75
N THR A 54 -13.92 -5.44 -1.66
CA THR A 54 -12.52 -5.12 -1.44
C THR A 54 -12.36 -3.71 -0.87
N PHE A 55 -11.72 -3.63 0.30
CA PHE A 55 -11.52 -2.39 1.01
C PHE A 55 -10.11 -1.87 0.74
N ILE A 56 -9.98 -0.58 0.50
CA ILE A 56 -8.71 0.08 0.22
C ILE A 56 -8.23 0.69 1.52
N HIS A 57 -7.15 0.16 2.08
CA HIS A 57 -6.55 0.62 3.32
C HIS A 57 -5.55 1.76 3.10
N TRP A 58 -4.80 1.70 2.00
CA TRP A 58 -3.73 2.67 1.76
C TRP A 58 -3.43 2.86 0.28
N LEU A 59 -3.02 4.08 -0.05
CA LEU A 59 -2.65 4.52 -1.40
C LEU A 59 -1.51 5.52 -1.27
N LEU A 60 -0.36 5.22 -1.85
CA LEU A 60 0.74 6.15 -2.09
C LEU A 60 1.04 6.19 -3.58
N TYR A 61 1.45 7.35 -4.09
CA TYR A 61 1.80 7.51 -5.51
C TYR A 61 2.79 8.64 -5.72
N ASP A 62 3.36 8.68 -6.92
CA ASP A 62 4.46 9.57 -7.30
C ASP A 62 5.65 9.42 -6.33
N ILE A 63 5.93 8.19 -5.89
CA ILE A 63 7.12 7.87 -5.09
C ILE A 63 8.31 7.77 -6.06
N PRO A 64 9.46 8.42 -5.79
CA PRO A 64 10.64 8.31 -6.64
C PRO A 64 11.12 6.85 -6.81
N PRO A 65 11.62 6.47 -8.00
CA PRO A 65 11.95 5.09 -8.33
C PRO A 65 13.20 4.55 -7.62
N ASP A 66 14.05 5.44 -7.10
CA ASP A 66 15.25 5.13 -6.33
C ASP A 66 14.96 4.84 -4.85
N VAL A 67 13.71 4.99 -4.40
CA VAL A 67 13.29 4.67 -3.03
C VAL A 67 13.27 3.16 -2.83
N ASP A 68 14.17 2.68 -1.97
CA ASP A 68 14.25 1.28 -1.55
C ASP A 68 13.50 1.02 -0.22
N TYR A 69 13.15 2.08 0.52
CA TYR A 69 12.54 1.99 1.84
C TYR A 69 11.50 3.09 2.09
N ILE A 70 10.28 2.65 2.39
CA ILE A 70 9.19 3.49 2.89
C ILE A 70 9.15 3.31 4.40
N GLU A 71 9.26 4.42 5.12
CA GLU A 71 9.30 4.41 6.58
C GLU A 71 7.94 4.03 7.19
N GLU A 72 7.95 3.59 8.44
CA GLU A 72 6.70 3.51 9.19
C GLU A 72 6.11 4.92 9.40
N ASN A 73 4.78 5.01 9.55
CA ASN A 73 4.07 6.30 9.67
C ASN A 73 4.44 7.29 8.54
N GLU A 74 4.48 6.81 7.30
CA GLU A 74 4.90 7.58 6.13
C GLU A 74 4.00 8.79 5.87
N ARG A 75 4.63 9.94 5.60
CA ARG A 75 4.00 11.26 5.41
C ARG A 75 4.62 12.12 4.30
N ARG A 76 5.73 11.69 3.72
CA ARG A 76 6.51 12.42 2.71
C ARG A 76 5.89 12.32 1.32
N TYR A 77 5.33 11.15 0.99
CA TYR A 77 4.75 10.89 -0.33
C TYR A 77 3.26 11.23 -0.40
N LYS A 78 2.77 11.53 -1.60
CA LYS A 78 1.35 11.87 -1.82
C LYS A 78 0.47 10.68 -1.49
N GLN A 79 -0.56 10.93 -0.69
CA GLN A 79 -1.48 9.87 -0.25
C GLN A 79 -2.85 9.99 -0.92
N GLY A 80 -3.43 8.85 -1.26
CA GLY A 80 -4.78 8.78 -1.82
C GLY A 80 -5.86 8.69 -0.75
N ARG A 81 -7.13 8.76 -1.19
CA ARG A 81 -8.30 8.51 -0.34
C ARG A 81 -8.57 7.01 -0.23
N ASN A 82 -8.58 6.50 0.99
CA ASN A 82 -8.98 5.14 1.33
C ASN A 82 -10.51 4.94 1.21
N SER A 83 -10.99 3.73 1.47
CA SER A 83 -12.42 3.40 1.34
C SER A 83 -13.36 4.14 2.31
N LEU A 84 -12.83 4.80 3.34
CA LEU A 84 -13.57 5.70 4.24
C LEU A 84 -13.49 7.17 3.81
N PHE A 85 -13.01 7.45 2.60
CA PHE A 85 -12.80 8.79 2.06
C PHE A 85 -11.81 9.65 2.85
N ARG A 86 -10.98 9.03 3.70
CA ARG A 86 -9.90 9.69 4.44
C ARG A 86 -8.60 9.57 3.66
N ILE A 87 -7.74 10.58 3.78
CA ILE A 87 -6.40 10.55 3.17
C ILE A 87 -5.48 9.73 4.06
N GLY A 88 -4.70 8.84 3.44
CA GLY A 88 -3.68 8.04 4.09
C GLY A 88 -4.14 6.70 4.63
N TYR A 89 -3.25 6.09 5.42
CA TYR A 89 -3.38 4.72 5.93
C TYR A 89 -4.58 4.56 6.86
N PHE A 90 -5.39 3.53 6.62
CA PHE A 90 -6.39 3.05 7.56
C PHE A 90 -5.93 1.71 8.13
N PRO A 91 -5.78 1.55 9.44
CA PRO A 91 -5.23 0.33 10.00
C PRO A 91 -6.18 -0.88 9.85
N PRO A 92 -5.63 -2.09 9.63
CA PRO A 92 -6.36 -3.35 9.76
C PRO A 92 -7.22 -3.41 11.02
N CYS A 93 -8.49 -3.71 10.81
CA CYS A 93 -9.47 -3.84 11.89
C CYS A 93 -10.60 -4.80 11.47
N PRO A 94 -10.30 -6.08 11.22
CA PRO A 94 -11.29 -7.02 10.74
C PRO A 94 -12.38 -7.18 11.81
N PRO A 95 -13.67 -7.20 11.42
CA PRO A 95 -14.76 -7.29 12.39
C PRO A 95 -14.88 -8.70 12.98
N TRP A 96 -14.49 -9.73 12.22
CA TRP A 96 -14.41 -11.12 12.64
C TRP A 96 -13.38 -11.86 11.78
N GLY A 97 -12.91 -13.00 12.28
CA GLY A 97 -11.97 -13.85 11.54
C GLY A 97 -10.62 -13.20 11.30
N GLU A 98 -9.80 -13.90 10.52
CA GLU A 98 -8.53 -13.40 10.02
C GLU A 98 -8.74 -12.87 8.60
N HIS A 99 -8.21 -11.68 8.33
CA HIS A 99 -8.24 -11.08 7.00
C HIS A 99 -6.83 -11.05 6.41
N ARG A 100 -6.77 -11.15 5.08
CA ARG A 100 -5.58 -10.86 4.29
C ARG A 100 -5.53 -9.38 3.97
N TYR A 101 -4.34 -8.81 4.05
CA TYR A 101 -4.04 -7.47 3.59
C TYR A 101 -2.94 -7.57 2.53
N VAL A 102 -3.30 -7.22 1.30
CA VAL A 102 -2.44 -7.33 0.13
C VAL A 102 -1.84 -5.97 -0.14
N PHE A 103 -0.54 -5.83 0.10
CA PHE A 103 0.25 -4.72 -0.40
C PHE A 103 0.69 -5.03 -1.82
N THR A 104 0.46 -4.11 -2.74
CA THR A 104 0.99 -4.16 -4.11
C THR A 104 1.80 -2.90 -4.35
N VAL A 105 3.02 -3.07 -4.85
CA VAL A 105 3.80 -1.97 -5.43
C VAL A 105 3.78 -2.12 -6.95
N TYR A 106 3.57 -1.00 -7.64
CA TYR A 106 3.62 -0.90 -9.09
C TYR A 106 4.74 0.04 -9.49
N ALA A 107 5.60 -0.43 -10.39
CA ALA A 107 6.54 0.39 -11.15
C ALA A 107 5.85 0.85 -12.42
N ILE A 108 5.81 2.16 -12.64
CA ILE A 108 5.17 2.78 -13.80
C ILE A 108 6.15 3.69 -14.55
N ASP A 109 6.01 3.74 -15.88
CA ASP A 109 6.86 4.52 -16.81
C ASP A 109 6.49 6.01 -16.88
N LYS A 110 5.82 6.52 -15.83
CA LYS A 110 5.42 7.92 -15.73
C LYS A 110 5.20 8.37 -14.29
N GLU A 111 5.16 9.67 -14.07
CA GLU A 111 4.47 10.26 -12.92
C GLU A 111 2.95 10.38 -13.17
N LEU A 112 2.14 10.18 -12.12
CA LEU A 112 0.68 10.36 -12.22
C LEU A 112 0.28 11.83 -12.22
N ASN A 113 1.09 12.71 -11.63
CA ASN A 113 0.84 14.16 -11.53
C ASN A 113 -0.52 14.50 -10.91
N LEU A 114 -0.95 13.69 -9.94
CA LEU A 114 -2.20 13.88 -9.22
C LEU A 114 -1.98 14.73 -7.97
N LYS A 115 -2.95 15.57 -7.63
CA LYS A 115 -3.00 16.24 -6.31
C LYS A 115 -3.25 15.21 -5.22
N GLU A 116 -2.79 15.48 -4.00
CA GLU A 116 -3.05 14.66 -2.82
C GLU A 116 -4.57 14.39 -2.63
N GLY A 117 -4.90 13.20 -2.13
CA GLY A 117 -6.28 12.75 -1.95
C GLY A 117 -6.93 12.21 -3.21
N ALA A 118 -6.15 11.81 -4.22
CA ALA A 118 -6.68 11.11 -5.38
C ALA A 118 -7.36 9.80 -4.98
N THR A 119 -8.45 9.44 -5.67
CA THR A 119 -9.14 8.16 -5.44
C THR A 119 -8.41 7.04 -6.16
N PHE A 120 -8.51 5.80 -5.65
CA PHE A 120 -7.94 4.63 -6.33
C PHE A 120 -8.43 4.49 -7.77
N ARG A 121 -9.70 4.80 -8.05
CA ARG A 121 -10.24 4.81 -9.43
C ARG A 121 -9.46 5.76 -10.33
N ARG A 122 -9.11 6.95 -9.83
CA ARG A 122 -8.35 7.95 -10.58
C ARG A 122 -6.89 7.52 -10.76
N ILE A 123 -6.26 7.02 -9.71
CA ILE A 123 -4.90 6.46 -9.74
C ILE A 123 -4.83 5.32 -10.76
N LYS A 124 -5.69 4.30 -10.64
CA LYS A 124 -5.78 3.17 -11.57
C LYS A 124 -5.98 3.59 -13.02
N LYS A 125 -6.78 4.64 -13.27
CA LYS A 125 -6.96 5.19 -14.62
C LYS A 125 -5.66 5.77 -15.19
N HIS A 126 -4.83 6.43 -14.37
CA HIS A 126 -3.58 7.04 -14.83
C HIS A 126 -2.43 6.04 -14.93
N MET A 127 -2.48 4.94 -14.17
CA MET A 127 -1.55 3.82 -14.29
C MET A 127 -1.86 2.90 -15.48
N LYS A 128 -3.08 2.94 -16.00
CA LYS A 128 -3.50 2.04 -17.08
C LYS A 128 -2.56 2.21 -18.27
N ASP A 129 -2.10 1.09 -18.82
CA ASP A 129 -1.20 1.02 -19.97
C ASP A 129 0.23 1.55 -19.69
N HIS A 130 0.55 1.86 -18.43
CA HIS A 130 1.83 2.43 -17.97
C HIS A 130 2.54 1.57 -16.91
N ILE A 131 1.98 0.40 -16.56
CA ILE A 131 2.58 -0.52 -15.57
C ILE A 131 3.67 -1.34 -16.26
N ILE A 132 4.90 -1.18 -15.79
CA ILE A 132 6.07 -1.96 -16.23
C ILE A 132 6.10 -3.29 -15.47
N GLN A 133 6.00 -3.22 -14.14
CA GLN A 133 6.05 -4.38 -13.26
C GLN A 133 5.25 -4.13 -11.97
N SER A 134 4.78 -5.20 -11.34
CA SER A 134 4.23 -5.16 -9.98
C SER A 134 4.85 -6.24 -9.10
N ALA A 135 4.81 -6.04 -7.79
CA ALA A 135 5.13 -7.04 -6.78
C ALA A 135 4.10 -6.97 -5.64
N GLU A 136 3.77 -8.11 -5.07
CA GLU A 136 2.77 -8.23 -4.01
C GLU A 136 3.37 -8.85 -2.74
N LEU A 137 2.84 -8.40 -1.62
CA LEU A 137 3.10 -8.94 -0.29
C LEU A 137 1.75 -9.10 0.43
N VAL A 138 1.48 -10.32 0.90
CA VAL A 138 0.28 -10.61 1.68
C VAL A 138 0.66 -10.70 3.16
N THR A 139 -0.03 -9.94 4.00
CA THR A 139 0.05 -10.05 5.46
C THR A 139 -1.30 -10.41 6.06
N LEU A 140 -1.28 -11.00 7.25
CA LEU A 140 -2.45 -11.46 7.97
C LEU A 140 -2.64 -10.65 9.25
N PHE A 141 -3.90 -10.34 9.56
CA PHE A 141 -4.26 -9.87 10.89
C PHE A 141 -5.63 -10.40 11.31
N LYS A 142 -5.71 -10.75 12.60
CA LYS A 142 -6.92 -11.16 13.31
C LYS A 142 -6.97 -10.37 14.61
N LYS A 143 -8.14 -9.79 14.87
CA LYS A 143 -8.38 -8.90 16.02
C LYS A 143 -8.25 -9.60 17.37
#